data_AF-A0A4R1Z078-F1
#
_entry.id   AF-A0A4R1Z078-F1
#
_cell.length_a   1.000
_cell.length_b   1.000
_cell.length_c   1.000
_cell.angle_alpha   90.00
_cell.angle_beta   90.00
_cell.angle_gamma   90.00
#
_symmetry.space_group_name_H-M   'P 1'
#
loop_
_entity.id
_entity.type
_entity.pdbx_description
1 polymer ?
#
loop_
_entity_poly.entity_id
_entity_poly.type
_entity_poly.pdbx_seq_one_letter_code
_entity_poly.pdbx_strand_id
1 'polypeptide(L)'
;MNAIPRSALILGLAGLIPFLWGAATVFMPELAGYAPPEIGPRFRGVEVLTTYGTVILAFMSGVLWGFAAKATGAKAALGYGLSVIPALWAFAVLGGAAGKPILPLMAGFAGLLLLDALFWMMNMTPRWWMRLRIILTAVVLACLAAPLV
;
A
#
# COMPACT_ATOMS: atom_id res chain seq x y z
N MET A 1 19.71 13.00 -7.87
CA MET A 1 19.74 12.92 -6.40
C MET A 1 19.54 11.47 -5.97
N ASN A 2 20.43 10.90 -5.16
CA ASN A 2 20.33 9.51 -4.69
C ASN A 2 19.65 9.39 -3.31
N ALA A 3 19.56 10.48 -2.54
CA ALA A 3 18.88 10.51 -1.26
C ALA A 3 17.35 10.63 -1.44
N ILE A 4 16.59 9.99 -0.54
CA ILE A 4 15.14 10.16 -0.49
C ILE A 4 14.84 11.61 -0.06
N PRO A 5 14.01 12.36 -0.80
CA PRO A 5 13.58 13.69 -0.38
C PRO A 5 12.89 13.64 0.99
N ARG A 6 13.23 14.56 1.89
CA ARG A 6 12.70 14.57 3.27
C ARG A 6 11.18 14.60 3.31
N SER A 7 10.55 15.39 2.44
CA SER A 7 9.08 15.45 2.34
C SER A 7 8.48 14.08 1.99
N ALA A 8 9.02 13.39 1.00
CA ALA A 8 8.57 12.06 0.60
C ALA A 8 8.77 11.02 1.72
N LEU A 9 9.90 11.10 2.43
CA LEU A 9 10.17 10.20 3.56
C LEU A 9 9.20 10.42 4.71
N ILE A 10 9.05 11.67 5.16
CA ILE A 10 8.19 12.02 6.31
C ILE A 10 6.74 11.66 6.00
N LEU A 11 6.23 12.06 4.83
CA LEU A 11 4.85 11.75 4.45
C LEU A 11 4.64 10.25 4.21
N GLY A 12 5.62 9.56 3.63
CA GLY A 12 5.58 8.10 3.45
C GLY A 12 5.51 7.36 4.78
N LEU A 13 6.35 7.75 5.75
CA LEU A 13 6.34 7.16 7.10
C LEU A 13 5.08 7.53 7.88
N ALA A 14 4.59 8.77 7.78
CA ALA A 14 3.32 9.17 8.38
C ALA A 14 2.14 8.36 7.82
N GLY A 15 2.19 7.99 6.54
CA GLY A 15 1.22 7.10 5.91
C GLY A 15 1.16 5.69 6.52
N LEU A 16 2.15 5.27 7.33
CA LEU A 16 2.15 3.97 8.02
C LEU A 16 1.36 3.97 9.34
N ILE A 17 0.96 5.14 9.85
CA ILE A 17 0.28 5.27 11.14
C ILE A 17 -0.97 4.37 11.24
N PRO A 18 -1.89 4.33 10.25
CA PRO A 18 -3.06 3.46 10.36
C PRO A 18 -2.71 1.96 10.35
N PHE A 19 -1.65 1.54 9.65
CA PHE A 19 -1.20 0.15 9.68
C PHE A 19 -0.65 -0.24 11.04
N LEU A 20 0.19 0.61 11.64
CA LEU A 20 0.74 0.39 12.97
C LEU A 20 -0.36 0.35 14.03
N TRP A 21 -1.35 1.25 13.91
CA TRP A 21 -2.53 1.26 14.78
C TRP A 21 -3.36 -0.02 14.63
N GLY A 22 -3.64 -0.45 13.40
CA GLY A 22 -4.36 -1.70 13.13
C GLY A 22 -3.65 -2.92 13.72
N ALA A 23 -2.33 -3.02 13.56
CA ALA A 23 -1.54 -4.10 14.15
C ALA A 23 -1.51 -4.04 15.69
N ALA A 24 -1.32 -2.85 16.28
CA ALA A 24 -1.33 -2.68 17.73
C ALA A 24 -2.67 -3.07 18.35
N THR A 25 -3.80 -2.68 17.73
CA THR A 25 -5.14 -3.05 18.20
C THR A 25 -5.51 -4.52 17.97
N VAL A 26 -4.77 -5.24 17.13
CA VAL A 26 -4.87 -6.71 17.03
C VAL A 26 -4.20 -7.38 18.22
N PHE A 27 -2.99 -6.95 18.60
CA PHE A 27 -2.26 -7.52 19.75
C PHE A 27 -2.81 -7.08 21.11
N MET A 28 -3.32 -5.85 21.19
CA MET A 28 -3.87 -5.27 22.42
C MET A 28 -5.29 -4.76 22.14
N PRO A 29 -6.31 -5.63 22.16
CA PRO A 29 -7.69 -5.25 21.85
C PRO A 29 -8.24 -4.10 22.72
N GLU A 30 -7.73 -3.95 23.94
CA GLU A 30 -8.07 -2.84 24.85
C GLU A 30 -7.74 -1.46 24.25
N LEU A 31 -6.70 -1.38 23.41
CA LEU A 31 -6.35 -0.14 22.69
C LEU A 31 -7.49 0.33 21.77
N ALA A 32 -8.32 -0.59 21.30
CA ALA A 32 -9.46 -0.27 20.46
C ALA A 32 -10.51 0.60 21.19
N GLY A 33 -10.51 0.59 22.54
CA GLY A 33 -11.35 1.46 23.36
C GLY A 33 -10.93 2.94 23.36
N TYR A 34 -9.69 3.24 22.96
CA TYR A 34 -9.20 4.61 22.79
C TYR A 34 -9.53 5.19 21.40
N ALA A 35 -10.04 4.37 20.47
CA ALA A 35 -10.56 4.87 19.22
C ALA A 35 -11.86 5.66 19.51
N PRO A 36 -11.99 6.92 19.03
CA PRO A 36 -13.17 7.69 19.31
C PRO A 36 -14.43 6.95 18.82
N PRO A 37 -15.48 6.83 19.65
CA PRO A 37 -16.63 5.97 19.36
C PRO A 37 -17.37 6.38 18.08
N GLU A 38 -17.27 7.66 17.70
CA GLU A 38 -17.88 8.26 16.51
C GLU A 38 -17.26 7.78 15.19
N ILE A 39 -16.03 7.26 15.21
CA ILE A 39 -15.27 6.92 13.99
C ILE A 39 -15.55 5.47 13.53
N GLY A 40 -16.31 4.71 14.34
CA GLY A 40 -16.88 3.42 13.95
C GLY A 40 -15.90 2.25 13.81
N PRO A 41 -16.39 1.08 13.38
CA PRO A 41 -15.61 -0.18 13.35
C PRO A 41 -14.40 -0.14 12.40
N ARG A 42 -14.42 0.75 11.39
CA ARG A 42 -13.36 0.92 10.40
C ARG A 42 -12.00 1.32 10.99
N PHE A 43 -11.99 1.76 12.27
CA PHE A 43 -10.80 2.23 12.98
C PHE A 43 -10.23 1.21 14.00
N ARG A 44 -10.65 -0.06 13.94
CA ARG A 44 -10.22 -1.08 14.90
C ARG A 44 -9.70 -2.36 14.25
N GLY A 45 -8.54 -2.82 14.72
CA GLY A 45 -7.95 -4.12 14.40
C GLY A 45 -7.83 -4.36 12.90
N VAL A 46 -8.35 -5.51 12.46
CA VAL A 46 -8.25 -5.96 11.07
C VAL A 46 -8.99 -5.04 10.09
N GLU A 47 -10.06 -4.36 10.51
CA GLU A 47 -10.84 -3.50 9.61
C GLU A 47 -10.05 -2.28 9.12
N VAL A 48 -9.18 -1.70 9.97
CA VAL A 48 -8.27 -0.63 9.54
C VAL A 48 -7.30 -1.16 8.52
N LEU A 49 -6.67 -2.30 8.83
CA LEU A 49 -5.65 -2.92 7.99
C LEU A 49 -6.20 -3.18 6.59
N THR A 50 -7.41 -3.73 6.51
CA THR A 50 -8.07 -4.06 5.23
C THR A 50 -8.55 -2.81 4.51
N THR A 51 -9.28 -1.91 5.19
CA THR A 51 -9.86 -0.72 4.57
C THR A 51 -8.79 0.24 4.09
N TYR A 52 -7.86 0.63 4.97
CA TYR A 52 -6.80 1.55 4.62
C TYR A 52 -5.78 0.91 3.69
N GLY A 53 -5.47 -0.38 3.85
CA GLY A 53 -4.60 -1.09 2.92
C GLY A 53 -5.16 -1.13 1.50
N THR A 54 -6.47 -1.34 1.35
CA THR A 54 -7.16 -1.28 0.05
C THR A 54 -7.03 0.11 -0.58
N VAL A 55 -7.23 1.17 0.22
CA VAL A 55 -7.08 2.57 -0.23
C VAL A 55 -5.66 2.83 -0.71
N ILE A 56 -4.64 2.43 0.05
CA ILE A 56 -3.24 2.66 -0.32
C ILE A 56 -2.84 1.83 -1.55
N LEU A 57 -3.31 0.59 -1.67
CA LEU A 57 -3.04 -0.24 -2.84
C LEU A 57 -3.60 0.41 -4.11
N ALA A 58 -4.85 0.90 -4.07
CA ALA A 58 -5.46 1.60 -5.19
C ALA A 58 -4.83 2.99 -5.46
N PHE A 59 -4.45 3.74 -4.42
CA PHE A 59 -3.73 5.01 -4.57
C PHE A 59 -2.44 4.84 -5.36
N MET A 60 -1.69 3.77 -5.08
CA MET A 60 -0.42 3.51 -5.75
C MET A 60 -0.55 3.19 -7.24
N SER A 61 -1.70 2.67 -7.68
CA SER A 61 -2.02 2.58 -9.12
C SER A 61 -1.95 3.95 -9.80
N GLY A 62 -2.54 4.98 -9.18
CA GLY A 62 -2.49 6.35 -9.70
C GLY A 62 -1.08 6.92 -9.76
N VAL A 63 -0.24 6.57 -8.78
CA VAL A 63 1.17 6.99 -8.76
C VAL A 63 1.96 6.36 -9.91
N LEU A 64 1.80 5.06 -10.16
CA LEU A 64 2.43 4.38 -11.30
C LEU A 64 1.94 4.95 -12.63
N TRP A 65 0.64 5.23 -12.76
CA TRP A 65 0.09 5.89 -13.94
C TRP A 65 0.75 7.27 -14.15
N GLY A 66 0.94 8.05 -13.08
CA GLY A 66 1.62 9.35 -13.12
C GLY A 66 3.08 9.26 -13.59
N PHE A 67 3.79 8.16 -13.32
CA PHE A 67 5.10 7.91 -13.92
C PHE A 67 4.99 7.53 -15.40
N ALA A 68 4.02 6.69 -15.75
CA ALA A 68 3.75 6.30 -17.14
C ALA A 68 3.42 7.48 -18.05
N ALA A 69 2.71 8.50 -17.52
CA ALA A 69 2.38 9.73 -18.22
C ALA A 69 3.59 10.57 -18.67
N LYS A 70 4.78 10.29 -18.14
CA LYS A 70 6.03 10.96 -18.53
C LYS A 70 6.81 10.20 -19.61
N ALA A 71 6.37 9.00 -19.97
CA ALA A 71 6.95 8.21 -21.05
C ALA A 71 6.20 8.40 -22.36
N THR A 72 6.73 7.86 -23.46
CA THR A 72 6.10 7.90 -24.79
C THR A 72 6.07 6.52 -25.43
N GLY A 73 5.23 6.35 -26.46
CA GLY A 73 5.13 5.13 -27.27
C GLY A 73 4.75 3.88 -26.47
N ALA A 74 5.27 2.72 -26.89
CA ALA A 74 4.96 1.42 -26.30
C ALA A 74 5.25 1.34 -24.79
N LYS A 75 6.26 2.05 -24.31
CA LYS A 75 6.64 2.09 -22.89
C LYS A 75 5.57 2.77 -22.03
N ALA A 76 4.97 3.86 -22.53
CA ALA A 76 3.85 4.51 -21.84
C ALA A 76 2.62 3.60 -21.80
N ALA A 77 2.28 2.97 -22.94
CA ALA A 77 1.15 2.04 -23.03
C ALA A 77 1.28 0.87 -22.06
N LEU A 78 2.47 0.24 -22.00
CA LEU A 78 2.76 -0.81 -21.03
C LEU A 78 2.64 -0.29 -19.58
N GLY A 79 3.20 0.89 -19.30
CA GLY A 79 3.09 1.52 -17.99
C GLY A 79 1.64 1.74 -17.55
N TYR A 80 0.79 2.26 -18.43
CA TYR A 80 -0.63 2.43 -18.13
C TYR A 80 -1.31 1.09 -17.83
N GLY A 81 -1.09 0.08 -18.69
CA GLY A 81 -1.66 -1.26 -18.49
C GLY A 81 -1.23 -1.92 -17.19
N LEU A 82 0.05 -1.79 -16.81
CA LEU A 82 0.55 -2.33 -15.54
C LEU A 82 0.04 -1.54 -14.33
N SER A 83 -0.12 -0.22 -14.46
CA SER A 83 -0.50 0.65 -13.35
C SER A 83 -1.92 0.40 -12.83
N VAL A 84 -2.85 -0.10 -13.65
CA VAL A 84 -4.23 -0.36 -13.22
C VAL A 84 -4.40 -1.66 -12.43
N ILE A 85 -3.43 -2.57 -12.51
CA ILE A 85 -3.53 -3.90 -11.91
C ILE A 85 -3.80 -3.83 -10.39
N PRO A 86 -3.09 -3.02 -9.58
CA PRO A 86 -3.37 -2.95 -8.13
C PRO A 86 -4.79 -2.47 -7.79
N ALA A 87 -5.32 -1.48 -8.49
CA ALA A 87 -6.69 -1.00 -8.30
C ALA A 87 -7.74 -2.04 -8.71
N LEU A 88 -7.52 -2.75 -9.83
CA LEU A 88 -8.41 -3.84 -10.25
C LEU A 88 -8.33 -5.04 -9.29
N TRP A 89 -7.15 -5.36 -8.78
CA TRP A 89 -6.96 -6.36 -7.72
C TRP A 89 -7.73 -5.98 -6.45
N ALA A 90 -7.59 -4.73 -6.02
CA ALA A 90 -8.32 -4.19 -4.89
C ALA A 90 -9.83 -4.34 -5.06
N PHE A 91 -10.37 -3.97 -6.23
CA PHE A 91 -11.79 -4.07 -6.52
C PHE A 91 -12.28 -5.53 -6.59
N ALA A 92 -11.65 -6.36 -7.42
CA ALA A 92 -12.15 -7.69 -7.75
C ALA A 92 -11.86 -8.73 -6.65
N VAL A 93 -10.68 -8.68 -6.04
CA VAL A 93 -10.23 -9.71 -5.10
C VAL A 93 -10.59 -9.35 -3.66
N LEU A 94 -10.39 -8.08 -3.26
CA LEU A 94 -10.66 -7.67 -1.88
C LEU A 94 -12.15 -7.40 -1.65
N GLY A 95 -12.87 -6.88 -2.65
CA GLY A 95 -14.31 -6.61 -2.57
C GLY A 95 -15.18 -7.87 -2.57
N GLY A 96 -14.71 -8.98 -3.13
CA GLY A 96 -15.43 -10.26 -3.20
C GLY A 96 -15.08 -11.26 -2.09
N ALA A 97 -14.11 -10.94 -1.22
CA ALA A 97 -13.67 -11.88 -0.18
C ALA A 97 -14.74 -11.99 0.93
N ALA A 98 -15.33 -13.17 1.10
CA ALA A 98 -16.29 -13.47 2.18
C ALA A 98 -15.65 -13.49 3.60
N GLY A 99 -14.45 -12.93 3.76
CA GLY A 99 -13.68 -12.86 5.00
C GLY A 99 -12.68 -11.70 4.97
N LYS A 100 -11.83 -11.60 6.01
CA LYS A 100 -10.82 -10.54 6.12
C LYS A 100 -9.71 -10.76 5.06
N PRO A 101 -9.56 -9.91 4.03
CA PRO A 101 -8.69 -10.19 2.89
C PRO A 101 -7.21 -9.90 3.16
N ILE A 102 -6.68 -10.34 4.32
CA ILE A 102 -5.29 -10.09 4.73
C ILE A 102 -4.29 -10.71 3.75
N LEU A 103 -4.40 -12.00 3.46
CA LEU A 103 -3.48 -12.68 2.54
C LEU A 103 -3.54 -12.10 1.11
N PRO A 104 -4.72 -11.89 0.48
CA PRO A 104 -4.82 -11.19 -0.80
C PRO A 104 -4.24 -9.77 -0.78
N LEU A 105 -4.37 -9.05 0.34
CA LEU A 105 -3.83 -7.70 0.48
C LEU A 105 -2.30 -7.72 0.59
N MET A 106 -1.72 -8.67 1.35
CA MET A 106 -0.28 -8.89 1.40
C MET A 106 0.27 -9.25 0.02
N ALA A 107 -0.39 -10.14 -0.72
CA ALA A 107 -0.04 -10.47 -2.09
C ALA A 107 -0.11 -9.23 -3.01
N GLY A 108 -1.13 -8.39 -2.82
CA GLY A 108 -1.27 -7.11 -3.53
C GLY A 108 -0.11 -6.16 -3.29
N PHE A 109 0.33 -5.97 -2.04
CA PHE A 109 1.48 -5.12 -1.70
C PHE A 109 2.82 -5.70 -2.18
N ALA A 110 3.01 -7.02 -2.11
CA ALA A 110 4.19 -7.68 -2.65
C ALA A 110 4.24 -7.53 -4.19
N GLY A 111 3.12 -7.79 -4.88
CA GLY A 111 2.99 -7.57 -6.32
C GLY A 111 3.20 -6.12 -6.72
N LEU A 112 2.68 -5.17 -5.94
CA LEU A 112 2.92 -3.75 -6.15
C LEU A 112 4.41 -3.39 -6.04
N LEU A 113 5.15 -3.96 -5.10
CA LEU A 113 6.60 -3.74 -5.00
C LEU A 113 7.35 -4.30 -6.22
N LEU A 114 6.89 -5.40 -6.81
CA LEU A 114 7.42 -5.92 -8.07
C LEU A 114 7.12 -4.97 -9.24
N LEU A 115 5.92 -4.39 -9.29
CA LEU A 115 5.59 -3.35 -10.27
C LEU A 115 6.45 -2.10 -10.09
N ASP A 116 6.66 -1.65 -8.85
CA ASP A 116 7.58 -0.55 -8.52
C ASP A 116 9.00 -0.85 -9.06
N ALA A 117 9.48 -2.09 -8.89
CA ALA A 117 10.77 -2.53 -9.41
C ALA A 117 10.81 -2.55 -10.95
N LEU A 118 9.75 -3.03 -11.61
CA LEU A 118 9.65 -2.99 -13.08
C LEU A 118 9.69 -1.55 -13.61
N PHE A 119 8.94 -0.64 -13.01
CA PHE A 119 8.96 0.78 -13.37
C PHE A 119 10.34 1.42 -13.13
N TRP A 120 11.02 1.02 -12.05
CA TRP A 120 12.38 1.47 -11.78
C TRP A 120 13.39 0.93 -12.80
N MET A 121 13.33 -0.36 -13.16
CA MET A 121 14.17 -0.97 -14.20
C MET A 121 13.93 -0.33 -15.57
N MET A 122 12.69 0.07 -15.84
CA MET A 122 12.34 0.85 -17.04
C MET A 122 12.81 2.31 -16.95
N ASN A 123 13.50 2.77 -15.91
CA ASN A 123 13.91 4.17 -15.71
C ASN A 123 12.72 5.16 -15.73
N MET A 124 11.56 4.76 -15.23
CA MET A 124 10.34 5.60 -15.17
C MET A 124 10.17 6.27 -13.81
N THR A 125 10.89 5.82 -12.79
CA THR A 125 10.81 6.34 -11.42
C THR A 125 12.09 7.07 -11.01
N PRO A 126 12.02 7.95 -10.00
CA PRO A 126 13.21 8.54 -9.41
C PRO A 126 14.16 7.48 -8.81
N ARG A 127 15.47 7.73 -8.82
CA ARG A 127 16.49 6.80 -8.30
C ARG A 127 16.27 6.36 -6.84
N TRP A 128 15.67 7.22 -6.01
CA TRP A 128 15.39 6.97 -4.60
C TRP A 128 14.09 6.17 -4.35
N TRP A 129 13.28 5.95 -5.39
CA TRP A 129 11.93 5.38 -5.29
C TRP A 129 11.92 4.03 -4.59
N MET A 130 12.69 3.06 -5.10
CA MET A 130 12.73 1.71 -4.55
C MET A 130 13.20 1.68 -3.10
N ARG A 131 14.15 2.53 -2.72
CA ARG A 131 14.63 2.59 -1.34
C ARG A 131 13.50 3.00 -0.38
N LEU A 132 12.67 3.96 -0.76
CA LEU A 132 11.49 4.34 0.02
C LEU A 132 10.46 3.21 0.03
N ARG A 133 10.11 2.67 -1.14
CA ARG A 133 9.06 1.65 -1.28
C ARG A 133 9.37 0.37 -0.51
N ILE A 134 10.63 -0.09 -0.50
CA ILE A 134 11.04 -1.26 0.28
C ILE A 134 10.79 -1.04 1.78
N ILE A 135 11.18 0.11 2.33
CA ILE A 135 10.97 0.44 3.75
C ILE A 135 9.48 0.44 4.09
N LEU A 136 8.67 1.16 3.30
CA LEU A 136 7.24 1.27 3.56
C LEU A 136 6.53 -0.07 3.41
N THR A 137 6.77 -0.79 2.31
CA THR A 137 6.13 -2.08 2.06
C THR A 137 6.52 -3.13 3.09
N ALA A 138 7.78 -3.15 3.57
CA ALA A 138 8.19 -4.08 4.61
C ALA A 138 7.40 -3.86 5.91
N VAL A 139 7.22 -2.60 6.34
CA VAL A 139 6.41 -2.28 7.52
C VAL A 139 4.93 -2.63 7.29
N VAL A 140 4.38 -2.32 6.12
CA VAL A 140 3.00 -2.68 5.77
C VAL A 140 2.79 -4.20 5.86
N LEU A 141 3.66 -5.00 5.26
CA LEU A 141 3.56 -6.45 5.30
C LEU A 141 3.70 -7.01 6.71
N ALA A 142 4.58 -6.44 7.53
CA ALA A 142 4.70 -6.82 8.95
C ALA A 142 3.41 -6.52 9.73
N CYS A 143 2.81 -5.34 9.52
CA CYS A 143 1.52 -4.99 10.14
C CYS A 143 0.38 -5.89 9.66
N LEU A 144 0.34 -6.23 8.36
CA LEU A 144 -0.67 -7.13 7.80
C LEU A 144 -0.51 -8.57 8.28
N ALA A 145 0.69 -8.99 8.70
CA ALA A 145 0.91 -10.31 9.27
C ALA A 145 0.41 -10.44 10.72
N ALA A 146 0.18 -9.33 11.43
CA ALA A 146 -0.24 -9.35 12.84
C ALA A 146 -1.48 -10.22 13.13
N PRO A 147 -2.56 -10.23 12.31
CA PRO A 147 -3.72 -11.08 12.54
C PRO A 147 -3.52 -12.57 12.20
N LEU A 148 -2.35 -12.95 11.67
CA LEU A 148 -2.03 -14.32 11.26
C LEU A 148 -1.23 -15.09 12.32
N VAL A 149 -0.83 -14.41 13.40
CA VAL A 149 -0.03 -14.95 14.52
C VAL A 149 -0.90 -14.94 15.77
#